data_AF-A0A956HJD6-F1
#
_entry.id   AF-A0A956HJD6-F1
#
_cell.length_a   1.000
_cell.length_b   1.000
_cell.length_c   1.000
_cell.angle_alpha   90.00
_cell.angle_beta   90.00
_cell.angle_gamma   90.00
#
_symmetry.space_group_name_H-M   'P 1'
#
loop_
_entity.id
_entity.type
_entity.pdbx_description
1 polymer ?
#
loop_
_entity_poly.entity_id
_entity_poly.type
_entity_poly.pdbx_seq_one_letter_code
_entity_poly.pdbx_strand_id
1 'polypeptide(L)' 'MNGAHPAVNEGAVARTLCFHGNSNTCNGSEPAMVRNCRGFYVYSLKSVSWGCNGRCCGTP' A
#
# COMPACT_ATOMS: atom_id res chain seq x y z
N MET A 1 5.77 1.57 -1.17
CA MET A 1 5.31 0.65 -0.11
C MET A 1 6.54 0.07 0.56
N ASN A 2 6.50 -0.14 1.88
CA ASN A 2 7.57 -0.86 2.55
C ASN A 2 7.39 -2.37 2.34
N GLY A 3 8.40 -3.00 1.74
CA GLY A 3 8.42 -4.41 1.36
C GLY A 3 7.99 -4.66 -0.09
N ALA A 4 8.34 -5.85 -0.60
CA ALA A 4 8.01 -6.28 -1.94
C ALA A 4 6.54 -6.73 -2.06
N HIS A 5 6.02 -6.77 -3.29
CA HIS A 5 4.74 -7.40 -3.55
C HIS A 5 4.80 -8.90 -3.21
N PRO A 6 3.74 -9.47 -2.60
CA PRO A 6 3.72 -10.88 -2.27
C PRO A 6 3.78 -11.75 -3.52
N ALA A 7 4.34 -12.95 -3.37
CA ALA A 7 4.14 -14.05 -4.29
C ALA A 7 2.74 -14.64 -4.12
N VAL A 8 2.31 -15.42 -5.12
CA VAL A 8 0.95 -16.00 -5.16
C VAL A 8 0.69 -16.95 -3.99
N ASN A 9 1.72 -17.66 -3.53
CA ASN A 9 1.65 -18.61 -2.42
C ASN A 9 1.63 -17.94 -1.03
N GLU A 10 2.04 -16.68 -0.92
CA GLU A 10 2.02 -15.94 0.34
C GLU A 10 0.62 -15.45 0.74
N GLY A 11 -0.34 -15.47 -0.20
CA GLY A 11 -1.71 -15.05 0.08
C GLY A 11 -1.83 -13.55 0.33
N ALA A 12 -2.61 -13.17 1.35
CA ALA A 12 -2.78 -11.77 1.76
C ALA A 12 -1.79 -11.43 2.86
N VAL A 13 -0.88 -10.49 2.60
CA VAL A 13 0.15 -10.05 3.55
C VAL A 13 -0.04 -8.60 3.96
N ALA A 14 0.31 -8.29 5.21
CA ALA A 14 0.31 -6.92 5.71
C ALA A 14 1.51 -6.15 5.15
N ARG A 15 1.25 -4.96 4.62
CA ARG A 15 2.26 -4.02 4.12
C ARG A 15 1.96 -2.62 4.60
N THR A 16 3.00 -1.80 4.71
CA THR A 16 2.86 -0.39 5.07
C THR A 16 2.93 0.46 3.80
N LEU A 17 1.83 1.12 3.48
CA LEU A 17 1.79 2.11 2.42
C LEU A 17 2.38 3.42 2.93
N CYS A 18 3.19 4.07 2.10
CA CYS A 18 3.76 5.39 2.35
C CYS A 18 3.07 6.40 1.44
N PHE A 19 2.61 7.50 2.01
CA PHE A 19 2.00 8.61 1.30
C PHE A 19 3.05 9.72 1.15
N HIS A 20 3.33 10.05 -0.11
CA HIS A 20 4.26 11.11 -0.46
C HIS A 20 3.62 12.49 -0.24
N GLY A 21 4.33 13.42 0.37
CA GLY A 21 3.82 14.79 0.60
C GLY A 21 4.90 15.74 1.11
N ASN A 22 4.84 17.01 0.71
CA ASN A 22 5.79 18.07 1.12
C ASN A 22 7.27 17.69 0.93
N SER A 23 7.60 17.10 -0.22
CA SER A 23 8.95 16.59 -0.55
C SER A 23 9.46 15.44 0.33
N ASN A 24 8.66 14.95 1.29
CA ASN A 24 8.93 13.75 2.04
C ASN A 24 8.30 12.54 1.34
N THR A 25 9.12 11.53 1.09
CA THR A 25 8.74 10.31 0.39
C THR A 25 7.82 9.39 1.21
N CYS A 26 7.79 9.55 2.54
CA CYS A 26 6.86 8.87 3.43
C CYS A 26 6.44 9.83 4.56
N ASN A 27 5.60 10.81 4.23
CA ASN A 27 5.09 11.78 5.20
C ASN A 27 4.03 11.14 6.12
N GLY A 28 3.16 10.30 5.53
CA GLY A 28 2.19 9.50 6.26
C GLY A 28 2.32 8.03 5.89
N SER A 29 1.91 7.14 6.78
CA SER A 29 1.89 5.71 6.47
C SER A 29 0.67 5.02 7.05
N GLU A 30 0.11 4.08 6.29
CA GLU A 30 -1.04 3.27 6.74
C GLU A 30 -0.81 1.79 6.44
N PRO A 31 -1.26 0.88 7.31
CA PRO A 31 -1.24 -0.53 7.01
C PRO A 31 -2.30 -0.88 5.95
N ALA A 32 -1.94 -1.75 5.03
CA ALA A 32 -2.83 -2.32 4.02
C ALA A 32 -2.56 -3.82 3.88
N MET A 33 -3.59 -4.57 3.49
CA MET A 33 -3.40 -5.96 3.07
C MET A 33 -3.19 -5.99 1.55
N VAL A 34 -2.19 -6.74 1.11
CA VAL A 34 -1.87 -6.90 -0.31
C VAL A 34 -1.93 -8.38 -0.65
N ARG A 35 -2.61 -8.70 -1.76
CA ARG A 35 -2.68 -10.06 -2.29
C ARG A 35 -2.31 -10.10 -3.75
N ASN A 36 -1.51 -11.09 -4.14
CA ASN A 36 -1.16 -11.35 -5.52
C ASN A 36 -2.18 -12.31 -6.17
N CYS A 37 -2.82 -11.86 -7.25
CA CYS A 37 -3.79 -12.64 -8.04
C CYS A 37 -3.22 -13.04 -9.42
N ARG A 38 -1.90 -13.26 -9.50
CA ARG A 38 -1.09 -13.62 -10.68
C ARG A 38 -0.90 -12.50 -11.71
N GLY A 39 -1.98 -11.88 -12.16
CA GLY A 39 -1.94 -10.81 -13.18
C GLY A 39 -2.19 -9.40 -12.64
N PHE A 40 -2.58 -9.30 -11.37
CA PHE A 40 -2.87 -8.03 -10.70
C PHE A 40 -2.73 -8.20 -9.19
N TYR A 41 -2.64 -7.07 -8.48
CA TYR A 41 -2.60 -7.02 -7.03
C TYR A 41 -3.87 -6.37 -6.49
N VAL A 42 -4.41 -6.95 -5.43
CA VAL A 42 -5.55 -6.39 -4.71
C VAL A 42 -5.05 -5.80 -3.40
N TYR A 43 -5.40 -4.53 -3.16
CA TYR A 43 -5.06 -3.80 -1.94
C TYR A 43 -6.32 -3.54 -1.14
N SER A 44 -6.32 -3.95 0.13
CA SER A 44 -7.34 -3.56 1.09
C SER A 44 -6.81 -2.36 1.89
N LEU A 45 -7.35 -1.18 1.58
CA LEU A 45 -6.96 0.10 2.17
C LEU A 45 -7.86 0.44 3.35
N LYS A 46 -7.26 0.97 4.41
CA LYS A 46 -8.00 1.61 5.51
C LYS A 46 -8.14 3.10 5.25
N SER A 47 -9.12 3.71 5.91
CA SER A 47 -9.22 5.16 5.98
C SER A 47 -7.93 5.74 6.55
N VAL A 48 -7.48 6.84 5.95
CA VAL A 48 -6.28 7.56 6.38
C VAL A 48 -6.51 8.14 7.78
N SER A 49 -5.65 7.79 8.73
CA SER A 49 -5.82 8.12 10.16
C SER A 49 -5.49 9.58 10.51
N TRP A 50 -4.69 10.24 9.69
CA TRP A 50 -4.17 11.60 9.91
C TRP A 50 -5.00 12.73 9.24
N GLY A 51 -6.24 12.44 8.84
CA GLY A 51 -7.23 13.47 8.53
C GLY A 51 -7.09 14.19 7.18
N CYS A 52 -6.42 13.58 6.20
CA CYS A 52 -6.30 14.10 4.84
C CYS A 52 -6.67 13.04 3.79
N ASN A 53 -7.05 13.49 2.59
CA ASN A 53 -7.29 12.59 1.46
C ASN A 53 -5.95 12.07 0.90
N GLY A 54 -5.62 10.81 1.19
CA GLY A 54 -4.52 10.10 0.57
C GLY A 54 -4.94 9.42 -0.73
N ARG A 55 -4.02 9.33 -1.71
CA ARG A 55 -4.20 8.51 -2.92
C ARG A 55 -3.06 7.50 -3.04
N CYS A 56 -3.37 6.31 -3.53
CA CYS A 56 -2.37 5.29 -3.85
C CYS A 56 -2.25 5.18 -5.37
N CYS A 57 -1.03 5.34 -5.89
CA CYS A 57 -0.72 5.14 -7.29
C CYS A 57 0.07 3.84 -7.46
N GLY A 58 -0.36 2.96 -8.36
CA GLY A 58 0.41 1.78 -8.76
C GLY A 58 1.20 2.07 -10.04
N THR A 59 2.39 1.49 -10.15
CA THR A 59 3.05 1.33 -11.46
C THR A 59 2.57 0.02 -12.09
N PRO A 60 2.55 -0.07 -13.44
CA PRO A 60 2.35 -1.34 -14.14
C PRO A 60 3.31 -2.44 -13.66
#